data_AF-A0A8H9WP85-F1
#
_entry.id   AF-A0A8H9WP85-F1
#
_cell.length_a   1.000
_cell.length_b   1.000
_cell.length_c   1.000
_cell.angle_alpha   90.00
_cell.angle_beta   90.00
_cell.angle_gamma   90.00
#
_symmetry.space_group_name_H-M   'P 1'
#
loop_
_entity.id
_entity.type
_entity.pdbx_description
1 polymer ?
#
loop_
_entity_poly.entity_id
_entity_poly.type
_entity_poly.pdbx_seq_one_letter_code
_entity_poly.pdbx_strand_id
1 'polypeptide(L)'
;MPAGSRSKLRATGNLCIAWRLRGVIVDPARYGDPVRSSCLPATRAYRTLPRARLSDPRSATACSEPVCASPADRYGMPDMARLALPRLLLILSISAPLSVSAQGGNPYEGDRTAMRAGAALFGTRCAECHGADAKGISGPDLTLMWAAGTSDDRVFQVIQRGISGSIMPSSSAPDREIWAIVAHVKGLSTVSPFENDTGDAERGQEVFSGTCVRCHTVNGRGGHLGPDLTRITVVRSRDMLIRSIRDPSASVAAGYRTVTFVTQDGQRVRGVTKSEDVFSIQVVDTRERLQGYLKADLQELTRVDRSLMPQFGSDRLSDSDLDDLLRYLGTLRDADSNGR
;
A
#
# COMPACT_ATOMS: atom_id res chain seq x y z
N MET A 1 -53.80 11.02 39.70
CA MET A 1 -54.06 12.43 39.34
C MET A 1 -53.30 13.33 40.30
N PRO A 2 -52.95 14.57 39.90
CA PRO A 2 -52.43 15.04 38.60
C PRO A 2 -50.87 15.06 38.69
N ALA A 3 -50.02 15.81 37.97
CA ALA A 3 -50.07 16.58 36.71
C ALA A 3 -48.71 16.34 35.99
N GLY A 4 -48.46 16.68 34.71
CA GLY A 4 -49.35 17.26 33.70
C GLY A 4 -48.93 18.64 33.20
N SER A 5 -47.89 18.76 32.36
CA SER A 5 -47.84 19.83 31.34
C SER A 5 -47.06 19.42 30.09
N ARG A 6 -47.61 19.79 28.91
CA ARG A 6 -46.97 19.73 27.59
C ARG A 6 -46.97 21.14 27.01
N SER A 7 -45.88 21.60 26.40
CA SER A 7 -45.88 22.71 25.42
C SER A 7 -44.55 22.65 24.63
N LYS A 8 -44.54 22.10 23.41
CA LYS A 8 -44.72 22.77 22.10
C LYS A 8 -43.54 23.66 21.65
N LEU A 9 -42.79 23.12 20.68
CA LEU A 9 -42.44 23.73 19.38
C LEU A 9 -42.03 25.21 19.33
N ARG A 10 -40.79 25.47 18.88
CA ARG A 10 -40.51 26.09 17.57
C ARG A 10 -39.05 25.94 17.16
N ALA A 11 -38.81 25.79 15.87
CA ALA A 11 -37.47 25.80 15.25
C ALA A 11 -37.25 27.15 14.55
N THR A 12 -36.02 27.68 14.63
CA THR A 12 -35.43 28.67 13.70
C THR A 12 -33.94 28.82 14.02
N GLY A 13 -33.06 28.94 13.01
CA GLY A 13 -31.72 29.50 13.23
C GLY A 13 -30.51 28.75 12.64
N ASN A 14 -30.52 28.37 11.37
CA ASN A 14 -29.25 28.12 10.67
C ASN A 14 -28.51 29.46 10.51
N LEU A 15 -27.33 29.62 11.13
CA LEU A 15 -26.47 30.78 10.87
C LEU A 15 -25.67 30.56 9.58
N CYS A 16 -26.09 31.20 8.49
CA CYS A 16 -25.23 31.41 7.33
C CYS A 16 -24.26 32.56 7.62
N ILE A 17 -22.97 32.28 7.73
CA ILE A 17 -21.94 33.34 7.78
C ILE A 17 -21.67 33.80 6.35
N ALA A 18 -22.11 35.01 6.02
CA ALA A 18 -21.84 35.65 4.73
C ALA A 18 -20.43 36.24 4.69
N TRP A 19 -19.64 35.86 3.68
CA TRP A 19 -18.46 36.62 3.27
C TRP A 19 -18.81 37.56 2.12
N ARG A 20 -18.60 38.86 2.31
CA ARG A 20 -18.96 39.91 1.35
C ARG A 20 -17.79 40.22 0.41
N LEU A 21 -18.12 40.37 -0.87
CA LEU A 21 -17.18 40.52 -1.98
C LEU A 21 -16.47 41.89 -2.02
N ARG A 22 -15.20 41.87 -2.43
CA ARG A 22 -14.65 42.71 -3.52
C ARG A 22 -14.16 41.72 -4.60
N GLY A 23 -14.33 41.92 -5.89
CA GLY A 23 -14.87 43.07 -6.60
C GLY A 23 -14.12 43.29 -7.92
N VAL A 24 -14.26 42.37 -8.89
CA VAL A 24 -13.86 42.55 -10.29
C VAL A 24 -15.00 42.05 -11.16
N ILE A 25 -15.41 42.86 -12.15
CA ILE A 25 -16.60 42.65 -12.98
C ILE A 25 -16.15 42.13 -14.35
N VAL A 26 -16.78 41.05 -14.84
CA VAL A 26 -16.81 40.71 -16.27
C VAL A 26 -18.22 40.20 -16.60
N ASP A 27 -18.80 40.72 -17.68
CA ASP A 27 -20.21 40.54 -18.08
C ASP A 27 -20.37 39.35 -19.08
N PRO A 28 -21.18 38.32 -18.79
CA PRO A 28 -21.40 37.18 -19.68
C PRO A 28 -22.78 37.23 -20.36
N ALA A 29 -22.91 38.02 -21.43
CA ALA A 29 -24.09 38.03 -22.29
C ALA A 29 -23.76 37.73 -23.76
N ARG A 30 -23.76 36.43 -24.13
CA ARG A 30 -24.11 35.84 -25.45
C ARG A 30 -23.62 34.38 -25.58
N TYR A 31 -24.48 33.43 -25.27
CA TYR A 31 -24.80 32.32 -26.18
C TYR A 31 -26.10 31.64 -25.74
N GLY A 32 -26.95 31.26 -26.70
CA GLY A 32 -28.27 30.69 -26.44
C GLY A 32 -28.39 29.24 -26.91
N ASP A 33 -29.02 28.43 -26.07
CA ASP A 33 -29.72 27.18 -26.39
C ASP A 33 -30.99 27.45 -27.26
N PRO A 34 -31.78 26.48 -27.80
CA PRO A 34 -32.03 25.12 -27.25
C PRO A 34 -32.23 23.96 -28.27
N VAL A 35 -32.47 22.72 -27.77
CA VAL A 35 -33.74 21.92 -27.93
C VAL A 35 -33.61 20.51 -27.28
N ARG A 36 -34.75 19.90 -26.90
CA ARG A 36 -34.95 18.75 -25.98
C ARG A 36 -35.16 17.38 -26.65
N SER A 37 -34.92 16.28 -25.91
CA SER A 37 -35.87 15.17 -25.55
C SER A 37 -35.08 13.92 -25.08
N SER A 38 -35.25 13.30 -23.90
CA SER A 38 -36.42 12.70 -23.20
C SER A 38 -36.87 11.32 -23.72
N CYS A 39 -36.55 10.21 -23.01
CA CYS A 39 -37.50 9.20 -22.46
C CYS A 39 -36.85 7.87 -21.96
N LEU A 40 -37.65 7.07 -21.24
CA LEU A 40 -37.30 6.00 -20.28
C LEU A 40 -37.37 4.55 -20.84
N PRO A 41 -36.95 3.49 -20.10
CA PRO A 41 -36.69 2.16 -20.67
C PRO A 41 -37.90 1.21 -20.70
N ALA A 42 -37.81 0.18 -21.55
CA ALA A 42 -38.79 -0.90 -21.66
C ALA A 42 -38.31 -2.21 -20.98
N THR A 43 -39.25 -3.02 -20.52
CA THR A 43 -39.01 -4.32 -19.85
C THR A 43 -39.58 -5.50 -20.65
N ARG A 44 -39.06 -6.70 -20.36
CA ARG A 44 -39.75 -8.01 -20.34
C ARG A 44 -39.69 -8.93 -21.58
N ALA A 45 -39.07 -10.09 -21.32
CA ALA A 45 -39.42 -11.47 -21.71
C ALA A 45 -39.20 -12.04 -23.14
N TYR A 46 -38.27 -13.00 -23.18
CA TYR A 46 -38.27 -14.31 -23.87
C TYR A 46 -39.37 -14.66 -24.91
N ARG A 47 -38.95 -15.01 -26.15
CA ARG A 47 -39.19 -16.37 -26.72
C ARG A 47 -38.44 -16.66 -28.04
N THR A 48 -37.76 -17.81 -28.06
CA THR A 48 -37.54 -18.76 -29.18
C THR A 48 -37.37 -18.26 -30.63
N LEU A 49 -36.17 -18.47 -31.19
CA LEU A 49 -35.88 -18.53 -32.64
C LEU A 49 -36.09 -19.95 -33.19
N PRO A 50 -36.58 -20.11 -34.44
CA PRO A 50 -36.33 -21.28 -35.27
C PRO A 50 -35.20 -21.05 -36.30
N ARG A 51 -34.43 -22.10 -36.60
CA ARG A 51 -33.37 -22.10 -37.63
C ARG A 51 -33.94 -21.92 -39.04
N ALA A 52 -33.30 -21.09 -39.85
CA ALA A 52 -33.33 -21.18 -41.32
C ALA A 52 -31.91 -21.47 -41.84
N ARG A 53 -31.81 -22.16 -43.00
CA ARG A 53 -30.55 -22.74 -43.52
C ARG A 53 -29.99 -21.93 -44.70
N LEU A 54 -28.66 -21.89 -44.74
CA LEU A 54 -27.77 -21.83 -45.93
C LEU A 54 -28.42 -21.70 -47.32
N SER A 55 -28.05 -20.65 -48.05
CA SER A 55 -27.85 -20.67 -49.51
C SER A 55 -26.89 -19.53 -49.90
N ASP A 56 -25.86 -19.87 -50.66
CA ASP A 56 -24.77 -19.04 -51.19
C ASP A 56 -24.95 -18.97 -52.74
N PRO A 57 -24.10 -18.33 -53.58
CA PRO A 57 -23.35 -17.07 -53.51
C PRO A 57 -23.83 -16.05 -54.58
N ARG A 58 -23.03 -14.98 -54.79
CA ARG A 58 -22.90 -14.10 -55.98
C ARG A 58 -23.54 -12.72 -55.89
N SER A 59 -22.73 -11.72 -55.53
CA SER A 59 -22.22 -10.73 -56.51
C SER A 59 -21.30 -9.73 -55.80
N ALA A 60 -20.03 -9.69 -56.21
CA ALA A 60 -19.11 -8.64 -55.80
C ALA A 60 -19.18 -7.51 -56.84
N THR A 61 -19.35 -6.27 -56.37
CA THR A 61 -19.07 -5.08 -57.18
C THR A 61 -18.46 -4.03 -56.27
N ALA A 62 -17.16 -3.81 -56.43
CA ALA A 62 -16.49 -2.65 -55.86
C ALA A 62 -16.97 -1.38 -56.59
N CYS A 63 -17.16 -0.28 -55.87
CA CYS A 63 -17.32 1.04 -56.45
C CYS A 63 -16.13 1.91 -56.03
N SER A 64 -15.60 2.62 -57.03
CA SER A 64 -14.37 3.39 -57.00
C SER A 64 -14.53 4.78 -56.38
N GLU A 65 -13.38 5.43 -56.17
CA GLU A 65 -13.22 6.84 -55.79
C GLU A 65 -13.94 7.82 -56.73
N PRO A 66 -14.04 9.09 -56.30
CA PRO A 66 -13.65 10.17 -57.21
C PRO A 66 -12.54 11.06 -56.67
N VAL A 67 -11.57 11.33 -57.55
CA VAL A 67 -10.49 12.31 -57.41
C VAL A 67 -11.04 13.74 -57.32
N CYS A 68 -10.40 14.60 -56.52
CA CYS A 68 -10.42 16.06 -56.69
C CYS A 68 -9.01 16.64 -56.48
N ALA A 69 -8.65 17.61 -57.31
CA ALA A 69 -7.26 18.02 -57.53
C ALA A 69 -6.81 19.23 -56.69
N SER A 70 -5.49 19.35 -56.52
CA SER A 70 -4.81 20.54 -56.00
C SER A 70 -4.88 21.72 -56.96
N PRO A 71 -4.73 22.95 -56.44
CA PRO A 71 -3.96 23.99 -57.08
C PRO A 71 -2.69 24.27 -56.25
N ALA A 72 -1.52 24.05 -56.85
CA ALA A 72 -0.27 24.63 -56.37
C ALA A 72 -0.06 25.96 -57.09
N ASP A 73 0.30 27.04 -56.37
CA ASP A 73 1.10 28.10 -56.98
C ASP A 73 1.75 29.11 -56.01
N ARG A 74 2.97 29.51 -56.37
CA ARG A 74 3.63 30.81 -56.08
C ARG A 74 3.85 31.30 -54.64
N TYR A 75 4.95 30.83 -54.03
CA TYR A 75 6.08 31.66 -53.55
C TYR A 75 7.35 30.79 -53.70
N GLY A 76 8.52 31.23 -54.16
CA GLY A 76 8.99 32.61 -54.39
C GLY A 76 10.41 32.79 -53.83
N MET A 77 11.34 31.88 -54.13
CA MET A 77 12.73 31.92 -53.61
C MET A 77 13.68 32.63 -54.59
N PRO A 78 14.50 33.60 -54.15
CA PRO A 78 15.65 34.06 -54.92
C PRO A 78 16.88 33.19 -54.63
N ASP A 79 17.45 32.62 -55.68
CA ASP A 79 18.79 32.03 -55.69
C ASP A 79 19.84 33.15 -55.90
N MET A 80 20.86 33.22 -55.04
CA MET A 80 22.07 34.02 -55.27
C MET A 80 23.29 33.24 -54.81
N ALA A 81 23.90 32.54 -55.76
CA ALA A 81 25.08 31.73 -55.55
C ALA A 81 26.40 32.55 -55.53
N ARG A 82 27.45 31.90 -55.01
CA ARG A 82 28.90 32.15 -55.26
C ARG A 82 29.57 33.36 -54.58
N LEU A 83 30.30 33.07 -53.50
CA LEU A 83 31.65 33.59 -53.24
C LEU A 83 32.46 32.54 -52.45
N ALA A 84 33.80 32.63 -52.48
CA ALA A 84 34.64 31.42 -52.57
C ALA A 84 35.62 31.15 -51.41
N LEU A 85 35.83 29.84 -51.18
CA LEU A 85 37.08 29.18 -50.74
C LEU A 85 37.67 29.52 -49.34
N PRO A 86 38.64 28.74 -48.79
CA PRO A 86 38.30 27.84 -47.71
C PRO A 86 39.06 28.10 -46.40
N ARG A 87 38.47 27.69 -45.27
CA ARG A 87 39.21 27.51 -44.01
C ARG A 87 39.00 26.11 -43.45
N LEU A 88 39.93 25.23 -43.81
CA LEU A 88 40.29 24.04 -43.05
C LEU A 88 40.76 24.49 -41.64
N LEU A 89 40.07 24.08 -40.58
CA LEU A 89 40.63 23.64 -39.28
C LEU A 89 39.52 23.35 -38.25
N LEU A 90 39.81 22.38 -37.38
CA LEU A 90 39.09 22.04 -36.15
C LEU A 90 37.76 21.26 -36.25
N ILE A 91 37.84 20.01 -36.72
CA ILE A 91 37.09 18.93 -36.08
C ILE A 91 37.83 18.54 -34.81
N LEU A 92 37.40 19.02 -33.63
CA LEU A 92 37.69 18.33 -32.37
C LEU A 92 36.71 18.70 -31.23
N SER A 93 35.85 17.73 -30.90
CA SER A 93 35.40 17.40 -29.55
C SER A 93 34.80 18.49 -28.63
N ILE A 94 33.48 18.65 -28.72
CA ILE A 94 32.63 18.70 -27.50
C ILE A 94 31.46 17.72 -27.64
N SER A 95 31.80 16.44 -27.90
CA SER A 95 30.96 15.34 -27.42
C SER A 95 31.27 15.16 -25.94
N ALA A 96 30.79 16.08 -25.09
CA ALA A 96 30.73 15.81 -23.67
C ALA A 96 29.72 14.68 -23.48
N PRO A 97 30.12 13.47 -23.03
CA PRO A 97 29.13 12.53 -22.55
C PRO A 97 28.43 13.22 -21.39
N LEU A 98 27.11 13.35 -21.47
CA LEU A 98 26.32 13.48 -20.26
C LEU A 98 26.60 12.21 -19.47
N SER A 99 27.48 12.32 -18.48
CA SER A 99 27.64 11.33 -17.43
C SER A 99 26.31 11.29 -16.68
N VAL A 100 25.38 10.49 -17.21
CA VAL A 100 24.27 9.95 -16.43
C VAL A 100 24.96 9.18 -15.32
N SER A 101 25.08 9.81 -14.15
CA SER A 101 25.54 9.13 -12.95
C SER A 101 24.62 7.95 -12.73
N ALA A 102 25.15 6.75 -12.95
CA ALA A 102 24.51 5.49 -12.58
C ALA A 102 24.51 5.38 -11.05
N GLN A 103 23.74 6.25 -10.40
CA GLN A 103 23.35 6.10 -9.02
C GLN A 103 22.32 4.98 -8.99
N GLY A 104 22.75 3.77 -8.58
CA GLY A 104 21.86 2.63 -8.38
C GLY A 104 20.79 3.00 -7.36
N GLY A 105 19.53 3.03 -7.81
CA GLY A 105 18.43 3.67 -7.09
C GLY A 105 17.27 3.96 -8.03
N ASN A 106 16.12 4.27 -7.44
CA ASN A 106 14.89 4.50 -8.19
C ASN A 106 14.92 5.87 -8.91
N PRO A 107 14.79 5.93 -10.25
CA PRO A 107 14.79 7.20 -10.99
C PRO A 107 13.60 8.12 -10.68
N TYR A 108 12.60 7.65 -9.92
CA TYR A 108 11.42 8.39 -9.51
C TYR A 108 11.35 8.70 -8.01
N GLU A 109 12.45 8.54 -7.28
CA GLU A 109 12.51 8.87 -5.86
C GLU A 109 12.12 10.34 -5.60
N GLY A 110 11.07 10.56 -4.79
CA GLY A 110 10.50 11.88 -4.51
C GLY A 110 9.55 12.46 -5.57
N ASP A 111 9.42 11.86 -6.77
CA ASP A 111 8.48 12.36 -7.79
C ASP A 111 7.03 11.95 -7.47
N ARG A 112 6.28 12.92 -6.92
CA ARG A 112 4.85 12.78 -6.60
C ARG A 112 3.98 12.39 -7.81
N THR A 113 4.41 12.65 -9.05
CA THR A 113 3.67 12.29 -10.27
C THR A 113 3.85 10.80 -10.57
N ALA A 114 5.09 10.33 -10.61
CA ALA A 114 5.40 8.92 -10.72
C ALA A 114 4.82 8.10 -9.55
N MET A 115 4.88 8.59 -8.31
CA MET A 115 4.26 7.93 -7.14
C MET A 115 2.74 7.79 -7.28
N ARG A 116 2.05 8.75 -7.91
CA ARG A 116 0.60 8.65 -8.19
C ARG A 116 0.30 7.64 -9.29
N ALA A 117 1.13 7.57 -10.34
CA ALA A 117 1.03 6.53 -11.36
C ALA A 117 1.28 5.14 -10.76
N GLY A 118 2.31 5.02 -9.92
CA GLY A 118 2.62 3.83 -9.13
C GLY A 118 1.46 3.38 -8.23
N ALA A 119 0.75 4.32 -7.60
CA ALA A 119 -0.43 4.02 -6.79
C ALA A 119 -1.56 3.34 -7.59
N ALA A 120 -1.85 3.85 -8.80
CA ALA A 120 -2.87 3.26 -9.67
C ALA A 120 -2.48 1.85 -10.17
N LEU A 121 -1.19 1.64 -10.47
CA LEU A 121 -0.66 0.35 -10.89
C LEU A 121 -0.64 -0.67 -9.74
N PHE A 122 -0.21 -0.23 -8.55
CA PHE A 122 -0.19 -1.03 -7.33
C PHE A 122 -1.61 -1.44 -6.90
N GLY A 123 -2.56 -0.51 -6.94
CA GLY A 123 -3.98 -0.76 -6.62
C GLY A 123 -4.65 -1.79 -7.52
N THR A 124 -4.19 -1.94 -8.77
CA THR A 124 -4.77 -2.89 -9.75
C THR A 124 -4.01 -4.22 -9.87
N ARG A 125 -2.76 -4.31 -9.39
CA ARG A 125 -1.90 -5.50 -9.58
C ARG A 125 -1.36 -6.13 -8.29
N CYS A 126 -1.37 -5.41 -7.17
CA CYS A 126 -0.67 -5.81 -5.94
C CYS A 126 -1.55 -5.72 -4.69
N ALA A 127 -2.49 -4.77 -4.64
CA ALA A 127 -3.29 -4.46 -3.45
C ALA A 127 -4.25 -5.59 -3.01
N GLU A 128 -4.59 -6.55 -3.87
CA GLU A 128 -5.38 -7.73 -3.49
C GLU A 128 -4.66 -8.58 -2.44
N CYS A 129 -3.36 -8.79 -2.61
CA CYS A 129 -2.54 -9.54 -1.66
C CYS A 129 -1.88 -8.66 -0.60
N HIS A 130 -1.43 -7.47 -0.98
CA HIS A 130 -0.64 -6.57 -0.10
C HIS A 130 -1.45 -5.46 0.56
N GLY A 131 -2.76 -5.36 0.31
CA GLY A 131 -3.60 -4.26 0.79
C GLY A 131 -3.36 -2.94 0.04
N ALA A 132 -4.36 -2.07 0.01
CA ALA A 132 -4.27 -0.77 -0.67
C ALA A 132 -3.29 0.20 0.01
N ASP A 133 -2.94 -0.04 1.26
CA ASP A 133 -1.94 0.67 2.06
C ASP A 133 -0.61 -0.09 2.17
N ALA A 134 -0.44 -1.16 1.38
CA ALA A 134 0.74 -2.02 1.30
C ALA A 134 1.13 -2.77 2.60
N LYS A 135 0.25 -2.85 3.62
CA LYS A 135 0.53 -3.52 4.91
C LYS A 135 0.29 -5.03 4.96
N GLY A 136 -0.18 -5.63 3.87
CA GLY A 136 -0.44 -7.07 3.76
C GLY A 136 -1.89 -7.48 4.07
N ILE A 137 -2.40 -8.43 3.29
CA ILE A 137 -3.67 -9.15 3.53
C ILE A 137 -3.38 -10.66 3.53
N SER A 138 -2.96 -11.17 2.37
CA SER A 138 -2.47 -12.54 2.17
C SER A 138 -0.98 -12.58 1.81
N GLY A 139 -0.45 -11.49 1.25
CA GLY A 139 0.98 -11.21 1.11
C GLY A 139 1.52 -10.40 2.29
N PRO A 140 2.86 -10.31 2.43
CA PRO A 140 3.52 -9.59 3.53
C PRO A 140 3.32 -8.06 3.50
N ASP A 141 3.54 -7.45 4.66
CA ASP A 141 3.68 -6.00 4.87
C ASP A 141 4.90 -5.47 4.10
N LEU A 142 4.64 -4.76 3.02
CA LEU A 142 5.67 -4.21 2.13
C LEU A 142 6.28 -2.91 2.69
N THR A 143 5.58 -2.22 3.59
CA THR A 143 6.00 -0.91 4.10
C THR A 143 7.30 -0.97 4.92
N LEU A 144 7.73 -2.18 5.31
CA LEU A 144 8.88 -2.41 6.19
C LEU A 144 10.16 -2.79 5.44
N MET A 145 10.09 -3.15 4.15
CA MET A 145 11.21 -3.85 3.49
C MET A 145 12.47 -2.99 3.36
N TRP A 146 12.32 -1.67 3.17
CA TRP A 146 13.43 -0.72 3.13
C TRP A 146 14.11 -0.57 4.49
N ALA A 147 13.33 -0.59 5.57
CA ALA A 147 13.87 -0.55 6.92
C ALA A 147 14.71 -1.82 7.20
N ALA A 148 14.26 -2.98 6.70
CA ALA A 148 15.02 -4.23 6.66
C ALA A 148 16.31 -4.19 5.81
N GLY A 149 16.65 -3.06 5.18
CA GLY A 149 17.85 -2.90 4.34
C GLY A 149 17.68 -3.36 2.90
N THR A 150 16.44 -3.58 2.43
CA THR A 150 16.20 -3.94 1.02
C THR A 150 16.44 -2.74 0.11
N SER A 151 17.30 -2.90 -0.91
CA SER A 151 17.55 -1.85 -1.91
C SER A 151 16.42 -1.77 -2.94
N ASP A 152 16.20 -0.57 -3.48
CA ASP A 152 15.23 -0.29 -4.54
C ASP A 152 15.39 -1.23 -5.75
N ASP A 153 16.63 -1.50 -6.18
CA ASP A 153 16.96 -2.48 -7.23
C ASP A 153 16.49 -3.91 -6.89
N ARG A 154 16.60 -4.31 -5.62
CA ARG A 154 16.13 -5.63 -5.18
C ARG A 154 14.61 -5.71 -5.22
N VAL A 155 13.90 -4.65 -4.82
CA VAL A 155 12.44 -4.57 -4.92
C VAL A 155 11.99 -4.61 -6.38
N PHE A 156 12.64 -3.83 -7.25
CA PHE A 156 12.40 -3.84 -8.69
C PHE A 156 12.54 -5.24 -9.29
N GLN A 157 13.64 -5.95 -8.99
CA GLN A 157 13.87 -7.31 -9.47
C GLN A 157 12.82 -8.32 -8.97
N VAL A 158 12.38 -8.17 -7.71
CA VAL A 158 11.32 -9.01 -7.12
C VAL A 158 9.99 -8.78 -7.82
N ILE A 159 9.62 -7.53 -8.12
CA ILE A 159 8.38 -7.24 -8.87
C ILE A 159 8.49 -7.75 -10.32
N GLN A 160 9.63 -7.55 -10.97
CA GLN A 160 9.84 -7.99 -12.36
C GLN A 160 9.77 -9.53 -12.49
N ARG A 161 10.44 -10.27 -11.60
CA ARG A 161 10.63 -11.72 -11.72
C ARG A 161 9.67 -12.56 -10.87
N GLY A 162 8.94 -11.94 -9.95
CA GLY A 162 8.17 -12.64 -8.92
C GLY A 162 9.09 -13.33 -7.90
N ILE A 163 8.50 -14.15 -7.03
CA ILE A 163 9.24 -14.99 -6.08
C ILE A 163 8.90 -16.45 -6.34
N SER A 164 9.87 -17.19 -6.89
CA SER A 164 9.76 -18.63 -7.17
C SER A 164 9.31 -19.42 -5.93
N GLY A 165 8.29 -20.26 -6.10
CA GLY A 165 7.72 -21.06 -4.99
C GLY A 165 6.72 -20.30 -4.11
N SER A 166 6.34 -19.07 -4.46
CA SER A 166 5.29 -18.29 -3.79
C SER A 166 4.13 -17.95 -4.72
N ILE A 167 3.08 -17.34 -4.16
CA ILE A 167 1.97 -16.77 -4.93
C ILE A 167 2.28 -15.39 -5.56
N MET A 168 3.46 -14.80 -5.32
CA MET A 168 3.82 -13.49 -5.88
C MET A 168 4.26 -13.65 -7.36
N PRO A 169 3.44 -13.18 -8.32
CA PRO A 169 3.70 -13.40 -9.75
C PRO A 169 4.84 -12.51 -10.26
N SER A 170 5.39 -12.86 -11.41
CA SER A 170 6.23 -11.97 -12.21
C SER A 170 5.39 -10.88 -12.88
N SER A 171 6.00 -9.72 -13.11
CA SER A 171 5.36 -8.58 -13.76
C SER A 171 5.90 -8.38 -15.17
N SER A 172 5.02 -8.39 -16.17
CA SER A 172 5.32 -8.00 -17.56
C SER A 172 5.24 -6.48 -17.79
N ALA A 173 5.14 -5.69 -16.71
CA ALA A 173 5.12 -4.24 -16.80
C ALA A 173 6.49 -3.71 -17.27
N PRO A 174 6.52 -2.64 -18.10
CA PRO A 174 7.77 -2.00 -18.49
C PRO A 174 8.47 -1.39 -17.28
N ASP A 175 9.80 -1.33 -17.29
CA ASP A 175 10.63 -0.91 -16.15
C ASP A 175 10.18 0.42 -15.51
N ARG A 176 9.73 1.39 -16.31
CA ARG A 176 9.18 2.67 -15.81
C ARG A 176 7.96 2.50 -14.89
N GLU A 177 7.09 1.52 -15.16
CA GLU A 177 5.92 1.22 -14.33
C GLU A 177 6.34 0.51 -13.05
N ILE A 178 7.30 -0.41 -13.13
CA ILE A 178 7.85 -1.08 -11.95
C ILE A 178 8.53 -0.06 -11.04
N TRP A 179 9.38 0.82 -11.57
CA TRP A 179 10.01 1.89 -10.79
C TRP A 179 9.00 2.87 -10.18
N ALA A 180 7.91 3.21 -10.88
CA ALA A 180 6.82 4.00 -10.32
C ALA A 180 6.12 3.29 -9.15
N ILE A 181 5.88 1.97 -9.25
CA ILE A 181 5.36 1.15 -8.14
C ILE A 181 6.35 1.16 -6.97
N VAL A 182 7.65 0.93 -7.21
CA VAL A 182 8.69 0.98 -6.17
C VAL A 182 8.68 2.34 -5.46
N ALA A 183 8.57 3.46 -6.20
CA ALA A 183 8.51 4.81 -5.63
C ALA A 183 7.25 5.02 -4.80
N HIS A 184 6.10 4.51 -5.26
CA HIS A 184 4.85 4.56 -4.51
C HIS A 184 4.93 3.79 -3.19
N VAL A 185 5.35 2.52 -3.23
CA VAL A 185 5.42 1.67 -2.02
C VAL A 185 6.48 2.21 -1.04
N LYS A 186 7.63 2.69 -1.53
CA LYS A 186 8.62 3.41 -0.70
C LYS A 186 8.06 4.70 -0.08
N GLY A 187 7.14 5.38 -0.77
CA GLY A 187 6.37 6.50 -0.22
C GLY A 187 5.31 6.11 0.82
N LEU A 188 4.80 4.87 0.77
CA LEU A 188 3.94 4.30 1.81
C LEU A 188 4.74 3.76 3.00
N SER A 189 6.03 3.47 2.83
CA SER A 189 6.97 3.20 3.92
C SER A 189 7.16 4.43 4.81
N THR A 190 6.23 4.65 5.74
CA THR A 190 6.37 5.60 6.85
C THR A 190 7.39 5.15 7.89
N VAL A 191 8.31 4.26 7.51
CA VAL A 191 9.48 3.91 8.31
C VAL A 191 10.59 4.89 7.96
N SER A 192 10.43 6.11 8.50
CA SER A 192 11.59 6.91 8.90
C SER A 192 12.57 6.00 9.65
N PRO A 193 13.90 6.20 9.52
CA PRO A 193 14.87 5.55 10.39
C PRO A 193 14.37 5.58 11.84
N PHE A 194 14.57 4.49 12.59
CA PHE A 194 14.20 4.49 14.00
C PHE A 194 15.09 5.49 14.74
N GLU A 195 14.56 6.68 14.93
CA GLU A 195 15.13 7.78 15.68
C GLU A 195 14.37 7.87 17.01
N ASN A 196 15.07 7.59 18.09
CA ASN A 196 14.62 7.81 19.46
C ASN A 196 15.86 8.24 20.26
N ASP A 197 16.15 9.53 20.19
CA ASP A 197 17.22 10.22 20.90
C ASP A 197 16.85 10.54 22.36
N THR A 198 15.56 10.52 22.68
CA THR A 198 15.00 10.64 24.04
C THR A 198 14.91 9.30 24.78
N GLY A 199 14.90 9.39 26.11
CA GLY A 199 14.72 8.26 27.02
C GLY A 199 16.02 7.62 27.51
N ASP A 200 15.89 6.73 28.49
CA ASP A 200 16.96 5.96 29.14
C ASP A 200 16.89 4.48 28.73
N ALA A 201 18.00 3.94 28.22
CA ALA A 201 18.06 2.56 27.73
C ALA A 201 18.14 1.52 28.85
N GLU A 202 18.68 1.86 30.02
CA GLU A 202 18.75 0.95 31.17
C GLU A 202 17.36 0.83 31.81
N ARG A 203 16.68 1.96 32.06
CA ARG A 203 15.26 1.96 32.46
C ARG A 203 14.37 1.24 31.45
N GLY A 204 14.61 1.44 30.16
CA GLY A 204 13.88 0.75 29.09
C GLY A 204 14.05 -0.78 29.14
N GLN A 205 15.24 -1.25 29.49
CA GLN A 205 15.51 -2.67 29.70
C GLN A 205 14.77 -3.23 30.93
N GLU A 206 14.68 -2.46 32.02
CA GLU A 206 13.88 -2.83 33.21
C GLU A 206 12.39 -2.93 32.86
N VAL A 207 11.83 -1.95 32.14
CA VAL A 207 10.44 -1.95 31.65
C VAL A 207 10.17 -3.17 30.77
N PHE A 208 11.06 -3.47 29.82
CA PHE A 208 10.98 -4.66 28.97
C PHE A 208 10.99 -5.94 29.82
N SER A 209 11.89 -6.04 30.79
CA SER A 209 12.07 -7.22 31.65
C SER A 209 10.93 -7.44 32.63
N GLY A 210 10.30 -6.37 33.15
CA GLY A 210 9.13 -6.47 34.02
C GLY A 210 7.83 -6.78 33.27
N THR A 211 7.69 -6.31 32.04
CA THR A 211 6.39 -6.22 31.35
C THR A 211 6.29 -7.09 30.09
N CYS A 212 7.33 -7.10 29.26
CA CYS A 212 7.27 -7.58 27.88
C CYS A 212 7.93 -8.97 27.70
N VAL A 213 9.01 -9.25 28.43
CA VAL A 213 9.85 -10.45 28.26
C VAL A 213 9.10 -11.77 28.45
N ARG A 214 7.99 -11.79 29.18
CA ARG A 214 7.14 -13.00 29.35
C ARG A 214 6.50 -13.46 28.03
N CYS A 215 6.39 -12.59 27.03
CA CYS A 215 5.77 -12.92 25.75
C CYS A 215 6.70 -12.66 24.55
N HIS A 216 7.69 -11.79 24.68
CA HIS A 216 8.61 -11.42 23.62
C HIS A 216 10.02 -11.93 23.89
N THR A 217 10.71 -12.34 22.83
CA THR A 217 12.13 -12.73 22.85
C THR A 217 13.01 -11.54 22.48
N VAL A 218 14.18 -11.42 23.12
CA VAL A 218 15.31 -10.58 22.69
C VAL A 218 16.59 -11.40 22.88
N ASN A 219 17.46 -11.48 21.87
CA ASN A 219 18.71 -12.25 21.88
C ASN A 219 18.50 -13.71 22.35
N GLY A 220 17.43 -14.37 21.88
CA GLY A 220 17.07 -15.73 22.27
C GLY A 220 16.57 -15.91 23.71
N ARG A 221 16.30 -14.82 24.44
CA ARG A 221 15.78 -14.84 25.83
C ARG A 221 14.39 -14.22 25.92
N GLY A 222 13.48 -14.90 26.60
CA GLY A 222 12.10 -14.44 26.82
C GLY A 222 11.06 -15.41 26.27
N GLY A 223 9.85 -14.89 26.08
CA GLY A 223 8.70 -15.66 25.61
C GLY A 223 8.58 -15.76 24.08
N HIS A 224 7.84 -16.76 23.63
CA HIS A 224 7.66 -17.15 22.22
C HIS A 224 6.22 -16.93 21.70
N LEU A 225 5.34 -16.45 22.57
CA LEU A 225 3.95 -16.11 22.23
C LEU A 225 3.91 -14.92 21.24
N GLY A 226 4.65 -13.85 21.54
CA GLY A 226 4.84 -12.68 20.70
C GLY A 226 6.00 -12.80 19.70
N PRO A 227 6.24 -11.79 18.86
CA PRO A 227 7.41 -11.72 17.99
C PRO A 227 8.71 -11.49 18.76
N ASP A 228 9.80 -11.98 18.18
CA ASP A 228 11.17 -11.60 18.53
C ASP A 228 11.37 -10.10 18.27
N LEU A 229 11.91 -9.38 19.25
CA LEU A 229 12.14 -7.93 19.19
C LEU A 229 13.61 -7.55 18.98
N THR A 230 14.52 -8.51 18.89
CA THR A 230 15.99 -8.30 18.78
C THR A 230 16.39 -7.27 17.74
N ARG A 231 15.68 -7.22 16.61
CA ARG A 231 15.92 -6.22 15.55
C ARG A 231 14.65 -5.47 15.16
N ILE A 232 13.71 -5.29 16.07
CA ILE A 232 12.38 -4.74 15.74
C ILE A 232 12.46 -3.31 15.20
N THR A 233 13.41 -2.51 15.68
CA THR A 233 13.66 -1.13 15.23
C THR A 233 14.28 -1.05 13.83
N VAL A 234 14.79 -2.17 13.31
CA VAL A 234 15.18 -2.30 11.90
C VAL A 234 13.93 -2.51 11.02
N VAL A 235 12.83 -3.08 11.54
CA VAL A 235 11.66 -3.44 10.72
C VAL A 235 10.37 -2.72 11.10
N ARG A 236 10.38 -1.83 12.10
CA ARG A 236 9.24 -1.01 12.55
C ARG A 236 9.70 0.39 12.94
N SER A 237 8.95 1.40 12.52
CA SER A 237 9.17 2.78 12.95
C SER A 237 8.76 3.00 14.41
N ARG A 238 9.25 4.08 15.01
CA ARG A 238 8.85 4.51 16.36
C ARG A 238 7.32 4.59 16.49
N ASP A 239 6.63 5.22 15.54
CA ASP A 239 5.16 5.33 15.55
C ASP A 239 4.43 4.00 15.35
N MET A 240 5.04 3.02 14.67
CA MET A 240 4.49 1.66 14.55
C MET A 240 4.61 0.90 15.87
N LEU A 241 5.73 1.06 16.58
CA LEU A 241 5.93 0.47 17.90
C LEU A 241 5.01 1.11 18.95
N ILE A 242 4.90 2.44 18.98
CA ILE A 242 3.95 3.16 19.83
C ILE A 242 2.52 2.67 19.57
N ARG A 243 2.09 2.59 18.30
CA ARG A 243 0.75 2.06 17.98
C ARG A 243 0.57 0.61 18.40
N SER A 244 1.57 -0.25 18.22
CA SER A 244 1.51 -1.65 18.67
C SER A 244 1.39 -1.79 20.19
N ILE A 245 1.94 -0.85 20.97
CA ILE A 245 1.90 -0.87 22.44
C ILE A 245 0.61 -0.20 22.98
N ARG A 246 0.22 0.95 22.41
CA ARG A 246 -0.95 1.74 22.81
C ARG A 246 -2.27 1.16 22.28
N ASP A 247 -2.27 0.47 21.15
CA ASP A 247 -3.44 -0.23 20.58
C ASP A 247 -3.01 -1.50 19.79
N PRO A 248 -2.69 -2.61 20.49
CA PRO A 248 -2.28 -3.86 19.86
C PRO A 248 -3.39 -4.57 19.07
N SER A 249 -4.66 -4.12 19.16
CA SER A 249 -5.78 -4.77 18.47
C SER A 249 -6.22 -4.02 17.21
N ALA A 250 -5.80 -2.78 16.98
CA ALA A 250 -6.04 -2.07 15.72
C ALA A 250 -5.44 -2.77 14.48
N SER A 251 -4.37 -3.55 14.66
CA SER A 251 -3.71 -4.28 13.56
C SER A 251 -2.95 -5.50 14.09
N VAL A 252 -3.59 -6.67 14.07
CA VAL A 252 -2.95 -7.94 14.47
C VAL A 252 -2.35 -8.63 13.24
N ALA A 253 -1.02 -8.78 13.21
CA ALA A 253 -0.32 -9.47 12.12
C ALA A 253 -0.78 -10.93 11.98
N ALA A 254 -0.83 -11.45 10.74
CA ALA A 254 -1.42 -12.76 10.44
C ALA A 254 -0.88 -13.92 11.31
N GLY A 255 0.44 -14.03 11.45
CA GLY A 255 1.13 -15.02 12.30
C GLY A 255 1.06 -14.78 13.82
N TYR A 256 0.19 -13.86 14.25
CA TYR A 256 -0.10 -13.57 15.67
C TYR A 256 -1.60 -13.43 15.95
N ARG A 257 -2.48 -13.79 15.00
CA ARG A 257 -3.95 -13.74 15.21
C ARG A 257 -4.38 -14.67 16.34
N THR A 258 -5.15 -14.13 17.27
CA THR A 258 -5.69 -14.87 18.42
C THR A 258 -6.71 -15.89 17.95
N VAL A 259 -6.54 -17.13 18.40
CA VAL A 259 -7.52 -18.20 18.22
C VAL A 259 -7.92 -18.80 19.55
N THR A 260 -9.17 -19.23 19.63
CA THR A 260 -9.70 -20.06 20.71
C THR A 260 -10.48 -21.19 20.07
N PHE A 261 -10.20 -22.43 20.45
CA PHE A 261 -10.88 -23.61 19.94
C PHE A 261 -11.12 -24.63 21.04
N VAL A 262 -12.08 -25.52 20.77
CA VAL A 262 -12.36 -26.70 21.59
C VAL A 262 -12.14 -27.91 20.70
N THR A 263 -11.28 -28.83 21.12
CA THR A 263 -11.03 -30.11 20.44
C THR A 263 -12.17 -31.11 20.71
N GLN A 264 -12.25 -32.19 19.94
CA GLN A 264 -13.30 -33.22 20.13
C GLN A 264 -13.27 -33.90 21.52
N ASP A 265 -12.10 -33.99 22.17
CA ASP A 265 -11.95 -34.48 23.56
C ASP A 265 -12.30 -33.40 24.62
N GLY A 266 -12.78 -32.23 24.21
CA GLY A 266 -13.26 -31.16 25.09
C GLY A 266 -12.17 -30.22 25.61
N GLN A 267 -10.91 -30.37 25.18
CA GLN A 267 -9.83 -29.47 25.57
C GLN A 267 -10.01 -28.10 24.92
N ARG A 268 -10.21 -27.06 25.74
CA ARG A 268 -10.21 -25.67 25.28
C ARG A 268 -8.79 -25.11 25.21
N VAL A 269 -8.37 -24.71 24.02
CA VAL A 269 -7.07 -24.10 23.74
C VAL A 269 -7.25 -22.64 23.35
N ARG A 270 -6.38 -21.76 23.84
CA ARG A 270 -6.29 -20.35 23.44
C ARG A 270 -4.83 -20.00 23.18
N GLY A 271 -4.56 -19.29 22.09
CA GLY A 271 -3.20 -19.00 21.65
C GLY A 271 -3.13 -18.10 20.43
N VAL A 272 -1.94 -17.99 19.84
CA VAL A 272 -1.71 -17.30 18.57
C VAL A 272 -1.45 -18.29 17.44
N THR A 273 -2.01 -18.01 16.27
CA THR A 273 -1.83 -18.82 15.05
C THR A 273 -0.45 -18.56 14.46
N LYS A 274 0.42 -19.57 14.37
CA LYS A 274 1.73 -19.46 13.70
C LYS A 274 1.67 -19.89 12.23
N SER A 275 0.80 -20.85 11.92
CA SER A 275 0.50 -21.29 10.54
C SER A 275 -0.93 -21.82 10.47
N GLU A 276 -1.60 -21.64 9.33
CA GLU A 276 -2.93 -22.19 9.07
C GLU A 276 -3.04 -22.53 7.58
N ASP A 277 -3.39 -23.78 7.26
CA ASP A 277 -3.69 -24.24 5.89
C ASP A 277 -5.16 -24.66 5.78
N VAL A 278 -5.58 -25.37 4.71
CA VAL A 278 -6.99 -25.78 4.54
C VAL A 278 -7.42 -26.81 5.60
N PHE A 279 -6.52 -27.69 6.03
CA PHE A 279 -6.79 -28.85 6.89
C PHE A 279 -6.23 -28.70 8.30
N SER A 280 -5.11 -27.99 8.47
CA SER A 280 -4.40 -27.88 9.75
C SER A 280 -4.31 -26.44 10.28
N ILE A 281 -4.09 -26.32 11.58
CA ILE A 281 -3.71 -25.08 12.26
C ILE A 281 -2.60 -25.35 13.28
N GLN A 282 -1.57 -24.50 13.27
CA GLN A 282 -0.46 -24.53 14.24
C GLN A 282 -0.55 -23.31 15.14
N VAL A 283 -0.52 -23.55 16.45
CA VAL A 283 -0.81 -22.55 17.48
C VAL A 283 0.22 -22.64 18.59
N VAL A 284 0.71 -21.48 19.05
CA VAL A 284 1.40 -21.38 20.35
C VAL A 284 0.36 -21.00 21.39
N ASP A 285 0.10 -21.89 22.34
CA ASP A 285 -0.85 -21.64 23.43
C ASP A 285 -0.29 -20.67 24.48
N THR A 286 -1.13 -20.21 25.41
CA THR A 286 -0.69 -19.32 26.50
C THR A 286 0.22 -19.99 27.55
N ARG A 287 0.64 -21.24 27.33
CA ARG A 287 1.69 -21.95 28.09
C ARG A 287 2.97 -22.14 27.25
N GLU A 288 3.08 -21.38 26.15
CA GLU A 288 4.19 -21.37 25.20
C GLU A 288 4.42 -22.68 24.42
N ARG A 289 3.42 -23.57 24.40
CA ARG A 289 3.53 -24.85 23.68
C ARG A 289 3.07 -24.69 22.24
N LEU A 290 4.00 -24.83 21.29
CA LEU A 290 3.67 -25.00 19.87
C LEU A 290 2.98 -26.36 19.66
N GLN A 291 1.76 -26.34 19.13
CA GLN A 291 0.94 -27.53 18.87
C GLN A 291 0.26 -27.41 17.50
N GLY A 292 0.17 -28.52 16.78
CA GLY A 292 -0.58 -28.63 15.53
C GLY A 292 -1.88 -29.41 15.76
N TYR A 293 -2.96 -28.96 15.12
CA TYR A 293 -4.28 -29.58 15.18
C TYR A 293 -4.85 -29.73 13.77
N LEU A 294 -5.51 -30.86 13.48
CA LEU A 294 -6.37 -30.96 12.31
C LEU A 294 -7.69 -30.27 12.61
N LYS A 295 -8.21 -29.48 11.67
CA LYS A 295 -9.47 -28.76 11.82
C LYS A 295 -10.69 -29.69 11.93
N ALA A 296 -10.56 -30.92 11.42
CA ALA A 296 -11.57 -31.97 11.60
C ALA A 296 -11.71 -32.39 13.08
N ASP A 297 -10.64 -32.29 13.87
CA ASP A 297 -10.59 -32.67 15.29
C ASP A 297 -11.01 -31.52 16.21
N LEU A 298 -11.53 -30.42 15.64
CA LEU A 298 -12.03 -29.25 16.38
C LEU A 298 -13.56 -29.24 16.37
N GLN A 299 -14.15 -29.18 17.56
CA GLN A 299 -15.59 -28.97 17.76
C GLN A 299 -15.99 -27.51 17.50
N GLU A 300 -15.12 -26.57 17.89
CA GLU A 300 -15.32 -25.13 17.70
C GLU A 300 -13.97 -24.49 17.36
N LEU A 301 -13.92 -23.56 16.38
CA LEU A 301 -12.75 -22.74 16.09
C LEU A 301 -13.16 -21.27 15.90
N THR A 302 -12.90 -20.46 16.91
CA THR A 302 -13.21 -19.03 16.95
C THR A 302 -11.93 -18.21 16.76
N ARG A 303 -11.89 -17.41 15.69
CA ARG A 303 -10.83 -16.42 15.42
C ARG A 303 -11.24 -15.09 16.04
N VAL A 304 -10.32 -14.42 16.73
CA VAL A 304 -10.61 -13.17 17.45
C VAL A 304 -9.64 -12.10 17.00
N ASP A 305 -10.17 -10.97 16.51
CA ASP A 305 -9.34 -9.84 16.06
C ASP A 305 -8.77 -8.98 17.21
N ARG A 306 -8.98 -9.42 18.47
CA ARG A 306 -8.35 -8.87 19.67
C ARG A 306 -7.03 -9.58 19.92
N SER A 307 -5.94 -8.83 20.05
CA SER A 307 -4.61 -9.37 20.34
C SER A 307 -4.52 -10.07 21.70
N LEU A 308 -3.58 -11.01 21.84
CA LEU A 308 -3.14 -11.50 23.15
C LEU A 308 -2.14 -10.55 23.83
N MET A 309 -1.49 -9.65 23.07
CA MET A 309 -0.71 -8.57 23.65
C MET A 309 -1.66 -7.62 24.42
N PRO A 310 -1.43 -7.36 25.72
CA PRO A 310 -2.23 -6.42 26.49
C PRO A 310 -2.10 -5.00 25.92
N GLN A 311 -3.18 -4.22 26.01
CA GLN A 311 -3.10 -2.79 25.76
C GLN A 311 -2.38 -2.11 26.93
N PHE A 312 -1.40 -1.27 26.62
CA PHE A 312 -0.70 -0.44 27.59
C PHE A 312 -1.01 1.03 27.31
N GLY A 313 -2.06 1.55 27.94
CA GLY A 313 -2.32 3.00 27.97
C GLY A 313 -1.30 3.73 28.84
N SER A 314 -1.34 5.07 28.82
CA SER A 314 -0.46 5.91 29.66
C SER A 314 -0.69 5.72 31.17
N ASP A 315 -1.75 5.01 31.56
CA ASP A 315 -2.06 4.55 32.92
C ASP A 315 -1.25 3.32 33.37
N ARG A 316 -0.78 2.49 32.42
CA ARG A 316 -0.03 1.24 32.69
C ARG A 316 1.44 1.29 32.29
N LEU A 317 1.77 2.17 31.36
CA LEU A 317 3.11 2.44 30.88
C LEU A 317 3.15 3.93 30.60
N SER A 318 3.81 4.74 31.43
CA SER A 318 3.83 6.19 31.22
C SER A 318 4.45 6.54 29.87
N ASP A 319 4.24 7.76 29.37
CA ASP A 319 4.88 8.17 28.11
C ASP A 319 6.42 8.21 28.24
N SER A 320 6.94 8.51 29.44
CA SER A 320 8.38 8.41 29.74
C SER A 320 8.90 6.97 29.73
N ASP A 321 8.18 6.03 30.35
CA ASP A 321 8.60 4.62 30.38
C ASP A 321 8.45 3.97 28.99
N LEU A 322 7.56 4.48 28.15
CA LEU A 322 7.45 4.11 26.74
C LEU A 322 8.65 4.65 25.94
N ASP A 323 9.05 5.91 26.14
CA ASP A 323 10.23 6.48 25.47
C ASP A 323 11.51 5.74 25.88
N ASP A 324 11.66 5.39 27.16
CA ASP A 324 12.76 4.56 27.68
C ASP A 324 12.74 3.16 27.04
N LEU A 325 11.60 2.48 27.02
CA LEU A 325 11.43 1.18 26.35
C LEU A 325 11.80 1.25 24.86
N LEU A 326 11.39 2.30 24.16
CA LEU A 326 11.74 2.53 22.76
C LEU A 326 13.25 2.81 22.61
N ARG A 327 13.85 3.55 23.55
CA ARG A 327 15.30 3.84 23.59
C ARG A 327 16.12 2.56 23.75
N TYR A 328 15.66 1.64 24.59
CA TYR A 328 16.21 0.29 24.74
C TYR A 328 16.06 -0.54 23.46
N LEU A 329 14.86 -0.63 22.87
CA LEU A 329 14.66 -1.33 21.59
C LEU A 329 15.52 -0.75 20.45
N GLY A 330 15.89 0.54 20.55
CA GLY A 330 16.86 1.20 19.68
C GLY A 330 18.28 0.65 19.79
N THR A 331 18.77 0.30 20.98
CA THR A 331 20.14 -0.23 21.16
C THR A 331 20.29 -1.66 20.66
N LEU A 332 19.20 -2.44 20.58
CA LEU A 332 19.22 -3.82 20.10
C LEU A 332 19.65 -3.95 18.63
N ARG A 333 19.49 -2.88 17.83
CA ARG A 333 19.88 -2.82 16.40
C ARG A 333 21.30 -3.32 16.13
N ASP A 334 22.23 -3.02 17.03
CA ASP A 334 23.67 -3.20 16.81
C ASP A 334 24.25 -4.41 17.58
N ALA A 335 23.44 -5.11 18.38
CA ALA A 335 23.91 -6.17 19.29
C ALA A 335 24.62 -7.33 18.58
N ASP A 336 24.14 -7.73 17.39
CA ASP A 336 24.75 -8.81 16.59
C ASP A 336 26.05 -8.40 15.88
N SER A 337 26.41 -7.11 15.84
CA SER A 337 27.64 -6.63 15.18
C SER A 337 28.92 -6.91 15.98
N ASN A 338 28.78 -7.15 17.29
CA ASN A 338 29.87 -7.53 18.19
C ASN A 338 29.65 -8.96 18.70
N GLY A 339 29.91 -9.96 17.85
CA GLY A 339 29.81 -11.37 18.23
C GLY A 339 30.63 -11.71 19.48
N ARG A 340 29.94 -12.07 20.56
CA ARG A 340 30.44 -12.65 21.82
C ARG A 340 29.44 -13.65 22.36
#